data_AF-A0A3D5WLD6-F1
#
_entry.id   AF-A0A3D5WLD6-F1
#
_cell.length_a   1.000
_cell.length_b   1.000
_cell.length_c   1.000
_cell.angle_alpha   90.00
_cell.angle_beta   90.00
_cell.angle_gamma   90.00
#
_symmetry.space_group_name_H-M   'P 1'
#
loop_
_entity.id
_entity.type
_entity.pdbx_description
1 polymer ?
#
loop_
_entity_poly.entity_id
_entity_poly.type
_entity_poly.pdbx_seq_one_letter_code
_entity_poly.pdbx_strand_id
1 'polypeptide(L)' 'GENSMITDDVKTTLFEAATFDGTNIRLSGKKLGMRTDAQAKFEKGLDPNNAMDAMDRACQLI' A
#
# COMPACT_ATOMS: atom_id res chain seq x y z
N GLY A 1 7.87 -0.90 9.40
CA GLY A 1 7.73 -1.87 8.30
C GLY A 1 8.34 -3.20 8.67
N GLU A 2 9.59 -3.22 9.15
CA GLU A 2 10.31 -4.47 9.46
C GLU A 2 9.58 -5.40 10.43
N ASN A 3 8.98 -4.85 11.49
CA ASN A 3 8.25 -5.64 12.50
C ASN A 3 6.91 -6.23 12.02
N SER A 4 6.42 -5.84 10.85
CA SER A 4 5.12 -6.24 10.30
C SER A 4 5.23 -6.85 8.90
N MET A 5 6.46 -7.14 8.46
CA MET A 5 6.73 -7.79 7.18
C MET A 5 6.31 -9.26 7.25
N ILE A 6 5.69 -9.77 6.19
CA ILE A 6 5.35 -11.19 6.09
C ILE A 6 6.64 -12.00 5.94
N THR A 7 6.78 -13.05 6.75
CA THR A 7 7.87 -14.03 6.71
C THR A 7 7.30 -15.43 6.54
N ASP A 8 8.16 -16.42 6.32
CA ASP A 8 7.76 -17.81 6.08
C ASP A 8 7.00 -18.45 7.27
N ASP A 9 7.14 -17.90 8.49
CA ASP A 9 6.49 -18.40 9.71
C ASP A 9 5.11 -17.77 9.98
N VAL A 10 4.68 -16.81 9.16
CA VAL A 10 3.42 -16.08 9.39
C VAL A 10 2.22 -16.98 9.08
N LYS A 11 1.38 -17.22 10.09
CA LYS A 11 0.15 -18.04 9.96
C LYS A 11 -1.11 -17.23 9.66
N THR A 12 -1.06 -15.92 9.88
CA THR A 12 -2.19 -15.01 9.72
C THR A 12 -1.71 -13.74 9.06
N THR A 13 -2.30 -13.41 7.92
CA THR A 13 -1.98 -12.21 7.13
C THR A 13 -3.16 -11.24 7.19
N LEU A 14 -2.86 -9.95 7.30
CA LEU A 14 -3.84 -8.87 7.17
C LEU A 14 -3.55 -8.11 5.87
N PHE A 15 -4.57 -7.91 5.05
CA PHE A 15 -4.48 -7.05 3.88
C PHE A 15 -4.89 -5.63 4.23
N GLU A 16 -4.17 -4.65 3.70
CA GLU A 16 -4.51 -3.23 3.78
C GLU A 16 -4.75 -2.70 2.35
N ALA A 17 -5.91 -2.09 2.12
CA ALA A 17 -6.22 -1.38 0.89
C ALA A 17 -6.76 0.00 1.25
N ALA A 18 -6.00 1.03 0.92
CA ALA A 18 -6.31 2.41 1.23
C ALA A 18 -5.81 3.33 0.11
N THR A 19 -6.44 4.49 -0.03
CA THR A 19 -5.98 5.56 -0.91
C THR A 19 -5.53 6.75 -0.06
N PHE A 20 -4.24 7.05 -0.10
CA PHE A 20 -3.64 8.15 0.64
C PHE A 20 -3.57 9.43 -0.18
N ASP A 21 -3.47 10.57 0.51
CA ASP A 21 -3.22 11.87 -0.13
C ASP A 21 -1.85 11.87 -0.83
N GLY A 22 -1.86 12.03 -2.16
CA GLY A 22 -0.65 11.98 -2.98
C GLY A 22 0.37 13.07 -2.66
N THR A 23 -0.07 14.24 -2.16
CA THR A 23 0.85 15.33 -1.76
C THR A 23 1.61 14.94 -0.51
N ASN A 24 0.93 14.40 0.50
CA ASN A 24 1.55 13.92 1.73
C ASN A 24 2.52 12.77 1.47
N ILE A 25 2.15 11.84 0.60
CA ILE A 25 3.00 10.71 0.21
C ILE A 25 4.28 11.20 -0.48
N ARG A 26 4.17 12.14 -1.43
CA ARG A 26 5.32 12.75 -2.12
C ARG A 26 6.28 13.46 -1.18
N LEU A 27 5.73 14.29 -0.28
CA LEU A 27 6.53 15.06 0.68
C LEU A 27 7.24 14.14 1.68
N SER A 28 6.55 13.14 2.18
CA SER A 28 7.09 12.16 3.14
C SER A 28 8.17 11.29 2.50
N GLY A 29 7.92 10.78 1.28
CA GLY A 29 8.90 10.00 0.52
C GLY A 29 10.18 10.79 0.23
N LYS A 30 10.06 12.05 -0.21
CA LYS A 30 11.21 12.94 -0.42
C LYS A 30 11.99 13.18 0.88
N LYS A 31 11.31 13.39 2.01
CA LYS A 31 11.95 13.61 3.31
C LYS A 31 12.74 12.39 3.79
N LEU A 32 12.23 11.19 3.54
CA LEU A 32 12.86 9.93 3.93
C LEU A 32 13.89 9.42 2.91
N GLY A 33 14.02 10.09 1.75
CA GLY A 33 14.88 9.62 0.66
C GLY A 33 14.42 8.30 0.04
N MET A 34 13.14 7.94 0.24
CA MET A 34 12.57 6.70 -0.27
C MET A 34 11.78 6.97 -1.54
N ARG A 35 11.84 6.02 -2.47
CA ARG A 35 11.00 6.00 -3.67
C ARG A 35 10.66 4.56 -4.00
N THR A 36 9.38 4.21 -3.88
CA THR A 36 8.86 2.88 -4.19
C THR A 36 7.82 2.96 -5.30
N ASP A 37 7.53 1.83 -5.95
CA ASP A 37 6.48 1.76 -6.97
C ASP A 37 5.11 2.08 -6.39
N ALA A 38 4.85 1.68 -5.13
CA ALA A 38 3.62 2.03 -4.42
C ALA A 38 3.49 3.55 -4.23
N GLN A 39 4.57 4.21 -3.77
CA GLN A 39 4.59 5.67 -3.63
C GLN A 39 4.24 6.36 -4.95
N ALA A 40 4.87 5.95 -6.06
CA ALA A 40 4.64 6.56 -7.36
C ALA A 40 3.18 6.43 -7.85
N LYS A 41 2.48 5.34 -7.46
CA LYS A 41 1.05 5.16 -7.75
C LYS A 41 0.19 6.11 -6.92
N PHE A 42 0.44 6.23 -5.62
CA PHE A 42 -0.27 7.17 -4.74
C PHE A 42 -0.05 8.64 -5.14
N GLU A 43 1.16 9.01 -5.57
CA GLU A 43 1.46 10.38 -6.03
C GLU A 43 0.66 10.79 -7.27
N LYS A 44 0.35 9.84 -8.15
CA LYS A 44 -0.47 10.06 -9.36
C LYS A 44 -1.98 10.06 -9.08
N GLY A 45 -2.36 9.68 -7.87
CA GLY A 45 -3.76 9.47 -7.49
C GLY A 45 -4.23 8.05 -7.82
N LEU A 46 -5.04 7.50 -6.93
CA LEU A 46 -5.78 6.26 -7.10
C LEU A 46 -7.26 6.56 -6.88
N ASP A 47 -8.13 5.84 -7.57
CA ASP A 47 -9.56 5.93 -7.33
C ASP A 47 -9.89 5.31 -5.95
N PRO A 48 -10.42 6.09 -4.99
CA PRO A 48 -10.78 5.59 -3.66
C PRO A 48 -11.84 4.47 -3.71
N ASN A 49 -12.69 4.46 -4.73
CA ASN A 49 -13.76 3.47 -4.85
C ASN A 49 -13.21 2.08 -5.20
N ASN A 50 -12.03 2.00 -5.81
CA ASN A 50 -11.40 0.74 -6.19
C ASN A 50 -10.69 0.04 -5.02
N ALA A 51 -10.59 0.66 -3.84
CA ALA A 51 -9.89 0.07 -2.70
C ALA A 51 -10.53 -1.25 -2.25
N MET A 52 -11.86 -1.31 -2.20
CA MET A 52 -12.60 -2.53 -1.84
C MET A 52 -12.50 -3.60 -2.93
N ASP A 53 -12.69 -3.23 -4.19
CA ASP A 53 -12.60 -4.19 -5.31
C ASP A 53 -11.19 -4.80 -5.42
N ALA A 54 -10.16 -3.99 -5.19
CA ALA A 54 -8.78 -4.47 -5.16
C ALA A 54 -8.52 -5.41 -3.98
N MET A 55 -9.12 -5.12 -2.81
CA MET A 55 -9.05 -5.97 -1.63
C MET A 55 -9.70 -7.34 -1.90
N ASP A 56 -10.93 -7.33 -2.39
CA ASP A 56 -11.68 -8.56 -2.69
C ASP A 56 -10.92 -9.40 -3.72
N ARG A 57 -10.33 -8.76 -4.74
CA ARG A 57 -9.52 -9.46 -5.72
C ARG A 57 -8.25 -10.04 -5.14
N ALA A 58 -7.58 -9.34 -4.22
CA ALA A 58 -6.40 -9.87 -3.53
C ALA A 58 -6.75 -11.09 -2.68
N CYS A 59 -7.84 -11.02 -1.91
CA CYS A 59 -8.33 -12.13 -1.10
C CYS A 59 -8.72 -13.37 -1.93
N GLN A 60 -9.22 -13.20 -3.16
CA GLN A 60 -9.53 -14.32 -4.06
C GLN A 60 -8.30 -15.04 -4.63
N LEU A 61 -7.13 -14.40 -4.64
CA LEU A 61 -5.92 -14.90 -5.29
C LEU A 61 -4.94 -15.58 -4.31
N ILE A 62 -5.30 -15.62 -3.03
CA ILE A 62 -4.52 -16.15 -1.92
C ILE A 62 -5.09 -17.52 -1.53
#